data_AF-A0A972AFP6-F1
#
_entry.id   AF-A0A972AFP6-F1
#
_cell.length_a   1.000
_cell.length_b   1.000
_cell.length_c   1.000
_cell.angle_alpha   90.00
_cell.angle_beta   90.00
_cell.angle_gamma   90.00
#
_symmetry.space_group_name_H-M   'P 1'
#
loop_
_entity.id
_entity.type
_entity.pdbx_description
1 polymer ?
#
loop_
_entity_poly.entity_id
_entity_poly.type
_entity_poly.pdbx_seq_one_letter_code
_entity_poly.pdbx_strand_id
1 'polypeptide(L)'
;MVKRRGEKLYSLVFRQIRAYILQNNLQPGDLLPTEQALVDMLGVSRNVLREAIKSMELLGMVSAQPGRGTMLKAFNLDFVFHNVIFAAAGEEDNAVAEMLDIRKRLELAYMRQAFETLEGEDVARIREIMEAIKQQWEEQRIFTEHDREFHMA
;
A
#
# COMPACT_ATOMS: atom_id res chain seq x y z
N MET A 1 25.68 15.95 13.09
CA MET A 1 24.30 15.57 12.73
C MET A 1 23.60 15.05 13.96
N VAL A 2 22.40 15.55 14.28
CA VAL A 2 21.77 15.38 15.60
C VAL A 2 20.59 14.42 15.47
N LYS A 3 20.70 13.25 16.12
CA LYS A 3 19.55 12.41 16.50
C LYS A 3 18.50 13.32 17.12
N ARG A 4 17.30 13.43 16.53
CA ARG A 4 16.23 14.22 17.18
C ARG A 4 15.97 13.58 18.54
N ARG A 5 15.95 14.39 19.61
CA ARG A 5 15.87 13.89 20.99
C ARG A 5 14.62 12.99 21.12
N GLY A 6 14.84 11.69 21.41
CA GLY A 6 13.77 10.68 21.50
C GLY A 6 13.54 9.82 20.24
N GLU A 7 14.22 10.07 19.11
CA GLU A 7 14.06 9.27 17.90
C GLU A 7 14.64 7.87 18.10
N LYS A 8 13.79 6.84 17.93
CA LYS A 8 14.20 5.44 18.01
C LYS A 8 15.10 5.11 16.82
N LEU A 9 16.12 4.28 17.05
CA LEU A 9 17.20 4.04 16.09
C LEU A 9 16.70 3.43 14.75
N TYR A 10 15.62 2.65 14.78
CA TYR A 10 14.99 2.13 13.56
C TYR A 10 14.37 3.23 12.68
N SER A 11 13.89 4.33 13.27
CA SER A 11 13.29 5.46 12.53
C SER A 11 14.37 6.24 11.75
N LEU A 12 15.58 6.31 12.29
CA LEU A 12 16.74 6.87 11.59
C LEU A 12 17.10 6.02 10.36
N VAL A 13 17.19 4.69 10.53
CA VAL A 13 17.52 3.75 9.45
C VAL A 13 16.47 3.83 8.34
N PHE A 14 15.19 3.83 8.71
CA PHE A 14 14.08 3.97 7.76
C PHE A 14 14.20 5.24 6.91
N ARG A 15 14.42 6.38 7.55
CA ARG A 15 14.52 7.67 6.87
C ARG A 15 15.71 7.72 5.92
N GLN A 16 16.83 7.12 6.29
CA GLN A 16 18.02 7.09 5.43
C GLN A 16 17.86 6.12 4.25
N ILE A 17 17.26 4.94 4.45
CA ILE A 17 16.93 4.03 3.34
C ILE A 17 15.95 4.70 2.38
N ARG A 18 14.92 5.39 2.91
CA ARG A 18 13.99 6.17 2.08
C ARG A 18 14.72 7.26 1.28
N ALA A 19 15.65 7.99 1.91
CA ALA A 19 16.44 8.99 1.22
C ALA A 19 17.29 8.36 0.10
N TYR A 20 17.89 7.20 0.34
CA TYR A 20 18.63 6.45 -0.66
C TYR A 20 17.76 6.04 -1.86
N ILE A 21 16.57 5.49 -1.60
CA ILE A 21 15.59 5.11 -2.64
C ILE A 21 15.28 6.32 -3.53
N LEU A 22 14.99 7.47 -2.92
CA LEU A 22 14.65 8.69 -3.65
C LEU A 22 15.84 9.26 -4.45
N GLN A 23 17.03 9.30 -3.84
CA GLN A 23 18.24 9.83 -4.48
C GLN A 23 18.71 8.98 -5.66
N ASN A 24 18.49 7.66 -5.61
CA ASN A 24 18.88 6.73 -6.67
C ASN A 24 17.71 6.37 -7.60
N ASN A 25 16.55 7.01 -7.41
CA ASN A 25 15.33 6.79 -8.19
C ASN A 25 14.94 5.29 -8.31
N LEU A 26 15.13 4.53 -7.23
CA LEU A 26 14.83 3.10 -7.22
C LEU A 26 13.35 2.85 -7.45
N GLN A 27 13.06 1.86 -8.27
CA GLN A 27 11.73 1.41 -8.63
C GLN A 27 11.38 0.09 -7.93
N PRO A 28 10.07 -0.22 -7.79
CA PRO A 28 9.65 -1.56 -7.38
C PRO A 28 10.35 -2.64 -8.21
N GLY A 29 10.95 -3.63 -7.53
CA GLY A 29 11.76 -4.69 -8.15
C GLY A 29 13.28 -4.45 -8.05
N ASP A 30 13.72 -3.22 -7.78
CA ASP A 30 15.14 -2.93 -7.60
C ASP A 30 15.67 -3.46 -6.27
N LEU A 31 16.97 -3.77 -6.25
CA LEU A 31 17.67 -4.19 -5.04
C LEU A 31 18.16 -2.97 -4.25
N LEU A 32 17.93 -2.99 -2.94
CA LEU A 32 18.66 -2.14 -2.01
C LEU A 32 20.13 -2.56 -1.98
N PRO A 33 21.03 -1.65 -1.54
CA PRO A 33 22.42 -2.01 -1.29
C PRO A 33 22.53 -3.18 -0.32
N THR A 34 23.65 -3.89 -0.39
CA THR A 34 23.90 -5.02 0.51
C THR A 34 23.85 -4.58 1.97
N GLU A 35 23.53 -5.51 2.88
CA GLU A 35 23.54 -5.21 4.31
C GLU A 35 24.87 -4.59 4.76
N GLN A 36 25.99 -5.04 4.19
CA GLN A 36 27.30 -4.48 4.47
C GLN A 36 27.38 -3.01 4.03
N ALA A 37 27.02 -2.71 2.79
CA ALA A 37 27.04 -1.34 2.28
C ALA A 37 26.12 -0.42 3.08
N LEU A 38 24.92 -0.89 3.45
CA LEU A 38 24.01 -0.14 4.31
C LEU A 38 24.58 0.08 5.72
N VAL A 39 25.24 -0.90 6.33
CA VAL A 39 25.92 -0.70 7.63
C VAL A 39 26.97 0.40 7.53
N ASP A 40 27.79 0.37 6.48
CA ASP A 40 28.88 1.32 6.27
C ASP A 40 28.35 2.73 5.97
N MET A 41 27.30 2.83 5.15
CA MET A 41 26.66 4.10 4.79
C MET A 41 25.93 4.77 5.96
N LEU A 42 25.27 3.95 6.81
CA LEU A 42 24.37 4.45 7.85
C LEU A 42 25.06 4.58 9.21
N GLY A 43 26.23 3.94 9.39
CA GLY A 43 26.99 3.97 10.64
C GLY A 43 26.27 3.27 11.80
N VAL A 44 25.47 2.24 11.50
CA VAL A 44 24.69 1.46 12.48
C VAL A 44 25.22 0.04 12.59
N SER A 45 24.96 -0.64 13.71
CA SER A 45 25.32 -2.06 13.82
C SER A 45 24.44 -2.93 12.90
N ARG A 46 24.98 -4.08 12.46
CA ARG A 46 24.24 -5.06 11.65
C ARG A 46 22.89 -5.44 12.27
N ASN A 47 22.83 -5.64 13.58
CA ASN A 47 21.60 -6.03 14.27
C ASN A 47 20.52 -4.95 14.13
N VAL A 48 20.90 -3.67 14.27
CA VAL A 48 19.96 -2.56 14.12
C VAL A 48 19.44 -2.47 12.69
N LEU A 49 20.31 -2.63 11.69
CA LEU A 49 19.91 -2.64 10.29
C LEU A 49 18.93 -3.78 10.00
N ARG A 50 19.22 -5.00 10.49
CA ARG A 50 18.35 -6.17 10.27
C ARG A 50 16.98 -6.00 10.88
N GLU A 51 16.88 -5.43 12.08
CA GLU A 51 15.57 -5.14 12.71
C GLU A 51 14.78 -4.06 11.96
N ALA A 52 15.47 -3.05 11.43
CA ALA A 52 14.84 -2.05 10.58
C ALA A 52 14.34 -2.65 9.25
N ILE A 53 15.15 -3.48 8.58
CA ILE A 53 14.74 -4.17 7.34
C ILE A 53 13.55 -5.09 7.60
N LYS A 54 13.56 -5.89 8.69
CA LYS A 54 12.40 -6.69 9.09
C LYS A 54 11.15 -5.86 9.31
N SER A 55 11.29 -4.70 9.96
CA SER A 55 10.16 -3.78 10.19
C SER A 55 9.62 -3.24 8.85
N MET A 56 10.50 -2.91 7.91
CA MET A 56 10.10 -2.47 6.57
C MET A 56 9.45 -3.60 5.76
N GLU A 57 9.88 -4.84 5.95
CA GLU A 57 9.29 -6.04 5.34
C GLU A 57 7.89 -6.31 5.90
N LEU A 58 7.69 -6.18 7.21
CA LEU A 58 6.35 -6.25 7.83
C LEU A 58 5.40 -5.18 7.29
N LEU A 59 5.92 -3.98 7.02
CA LEU A 59 5.15 -2.88 6.41
C LEU A 59 4.94 -3.06 4.90
N GLY A 60 5.39 -4.18 4.31
CA GLY A 60 5.22 -4.49 2.89
C GLY A 60 6.08 -3.65 1.94
N MET A 61 7.05 -2.89 2.46
CA MET A 61 7.86 -1.96 1.65
C MET A 61 9.03 -2.65 0.95
N VAL A 62 9.56 -3.71 1.54
CA VAL A 62 10.68 -4.49 0.98
C VAL A 62 10.44 -5.98 1.16
N SER A 63 11.21 -6.81 0.45
CA SER A 63 11.22 -8.25 0.64
C SER A 63 12.66 -8.76 0.65
N ALA A 64 13.04 -9.47 1.71
CA ALA A 64 14.34 -10.12 1.80
C ALA A 64 14.32 -11.43 1.01
N GLN A 65 15.09 -11.51 -0.06
CA GLN A 65 15.22 -12.71 -0.89
C GLN A 65 16.53 -13.43 -0.57
N PRO A 66 16.50 -14.68 -0.05
CA PRO A 66 17.69 -15.46 0.23
C PRO A 66 18.61 -15.53 -1.00
N GLY A 67 19.88 -15.17 -0.83
CA GLY A 67 20.89 -15.19 -1.90
C GLY A 67 20.80 -14.07 -2.94
N ARG A 68 19.74 -13.25 -2.95
CA ARG A 68 19.56 -12.15 -3.91
C ARG A 68 19.65 -10.76 -3.28
N GLY A 69 19.31 -10.63 -2.01
CA GLY A 69 19.33 -9.36 -1.27
C GLY A 69 17.92 -8.83 -0.95
N THR A 70 17.84 -7.57 -0.55
CA THR A 70 16.57 -6.93 -0.18
C THR A 70 16.01 -6.16 -1.38
N MET A 71 14.80 -6.51 -1.82
CA MET A 71 14.15 -5.92 -2.98
C MET A 71 13.07 -4.92 -2.56
N LEU A 72 12.97 -3.79 -3.26
CA LEU A 72 11.91 -2.80 -3.08
C LEU A 72 10.59 -3.35 -3.63
N LYS A 73 9.50 -3.21 -2.87
CA LYS A 73 8.16 -3.66 -3.27
C LYS A 73 7.34 -2.50 -3.82
N ALA A 74 6.36 -2.84 -4.65
CA ALA A 74 5.36 -1.87 -5.08
C ALA A 74 4.51 -1.45 -3.87
N PHE A 75 4.02 -0.22 -3.90
CA PHE A 75 3.07 0.27 -2.90
C PHE A 75 1.86 -0.66 -2.83
N ASN A 76 1.53 -1.12 -1.63
CA ASN A 76 0.32 -1.86 -1.33
C ASN A 76 -0.23 -1.37 0.03
N LEU A 77 -1.51 -1.60 0.23
CA LEU A 77 -2.22 -1.21 1.45
C LEU A 77 -2.45 -2.40 2.39
N ASP A 78 -1.89 -3.57 2.08
CA ASP A 78 -2.17 -4.83 2.78
C ASP A 78 -1.92 -4.70 4.28
N PHE A 79 -0.79 -4.11 4.68
CA PHE A 79 -0.49 -3.89 6.10
C PHE A 79 -1.55 -3.01 6.78
N VAL A 80 -2.01 -1.94 6.13
CA VAL A 80 -3.04 -1.05 6.68
C VAL A 80 -4.35 -1.83 6.81
N PHE A 81 -4.77 -2.55 5.78
CA PHE A 81 -5.98 -3.34 5.80
C PHE A 81 -5.95 -4.47 6.82
N HIS A 82 -4.82 -5.17 6.98
CA HIS A 82 -4.67 -6.20 8.02
C HIS A 82 -4.83 -5.63 9.42
N ASN A 83 -4.31 -4.43 9.69
CA ASN A 83 -4.49 -3.79 10.99
C ASN A 83 -5.93 -3.34 11.20
N VAL A 84 -6.60 -2.82 10.16
CA VAL A 84 -8.03 -2.45 10.22
C VAL A 84 -8.87 -3.70 10.47
N ILE A 85 -8.68 -4.76 9.70
CA ILE A 85 -9.39 -6.04 9.88
C ILE A 85 -9.12 -6.60 11.27
N PHE A 86 -7.87 -6.60 11.76
CA PHE A 86 -7.55 -7.09 13.09
C PHE A 86 -8.22 -6.27 14.20
N ALA A 87 -8.17 -4.94 14.10
CA ALA A 87 -8.82 -4.06 15.07
C ALA A 87 -10.35 -4.25 15.06
N ALA A 88 -10.91 -4.51 13.88
CA ALA A 88 -12.33 -4.64 13.68
C ALA A 88 -12.83 -6.08 13.94
N ALA A 89 -11.96 -7.09 13.90
CA ALA A 89 -12.25 -8.49 14.27
C ALA A 89 -12.32 -8.74 15.79
N GLY A 90 -12.36 -7.67 16.60
CA GLY A 90 -12.85 -7.74 17.99
C GLY A 90 -14.32 -8.17 18.03
N GLU A 91 -14.86 -8.41 19.23
CA GLU A 91 -16.19 -9.04 19.49
C GLU A 91 -17.44 -8.36 18.87
N GLU A 92 -17.30 -7.38 17.98
CA GLU A 92 -18.42 -6.70 17.31
C GLU A 92 -18.45 -7.00 15.80
N ASP A 93 -19.59 -7.47 15.31
CA ASP A 93 -19.95 -7.74 13.89
C ASP A 93 -19.86 -6.51 12.94
N ASN A 94 -19.20 -5.41 13.34
CA ASN A 94 -19.28 -4.11 12.68
C ASN A 94 -18.09 -3.80 11.75
N ALA A 95 -17.07 -4.65 11.70
CA ALA A 95 -15.86 -4.43 10.90
C ALA A 95 -16.11 -4.13 9.42
N VAL A 96 -17.00 -4.92 8.82
CA VAL A 96 -17.35 -4.78 7.40
C VAL A 96 -18.08 -3.46 7.19
N ALA A 97 -18.97 -3.07 8.09
CA ALA A 97 -19.72 -1.82 8.00
C ALA A 97 -18.79 -0.59 8.15
N GLU A 98 -17.83 -0.65 9.07
CA GLU A 98 -16.81 0.41 9.21
C GLU A 98 -15.95 0.55 7.96
N MET A 99 -15.52 -0.57 7.36
CA MET A 99 -14.78 -0.54 6.10
C MET A 99 -15.61 0.03 4.95
N LEU A 100 -16.89 -0.32 4.86
CA LEU A 100 -17.80 0.25 3.88
C LEU A 100 -18.01 1.76 4.11
N ASP A 101 -18.07 2.24 5.36
CA ASP A 101 -18.16 3.67 5.67
C ASP A 101 -16.89 4.42 5.27
N ILE A 102 -15.70 3.86 5.54
CA ILE A 102 -14.42 4.43 5.11
C ILE A 102 -14.36 4.50 3.58
N ARG A 103 -14.67 3.41 2.88
CA ARG A 103 -14.72 3.35 1.40
C ARG A 103 -15.67 4.42 0.86
N LYS A 104 -16.89 4.49 1.37
CA LYS A 104 -17.90 5.48 0.96
C LYS A 104 -17.41 6.91 1.14
N ARG A 105 -16.77 7.24 2.26
CA ARG A 105 -16.23 8.58 2.52
C ARG A 105 -15.11 8.94 1.55
N LEU A 106 -14.20 8.00 1.27
CA LEU A 106 -13.12 8.21 0.31
C LEU A 106 -13.67 8.39 -1.11
N GLU A 107 -14.57 7.51 -1.56
CA GLU A 107 -15.21 7.62 -2.87
C GLU A 107 -15.88 8.97 -3.07
N LEU A 108 -16.71 9.40 -2.10
CA LEU A 108 -17.38 10.70 -2.16
C LEU A 108 -16.40 11.88 -2.15
N ALA A 109 -15.29 11.78 -1.41
CA ALA A 109 -14.28 12.83 -1.36
C ALA A 109 -13.54 13.01 -2.69
N TYR A 110 -13.26 11.92 -3.41
CA TYR A 110 -12.61 11.95 -4.72
C TYR A 110 -13.57 12.18 -5.88
N MET A 111 -14.88 11.98 -5.69
CA MET A 111 -15.86 12.04 -6.76
C MET A 111 -15.86 13.40 -7.50
N ARG A 112 -15.72 14.52 -6.77
CA ARG A 112 -15.62 15.85 -7.41
C ARG A 112 -14.41 15.93 -8.36
N GLN A 113 -13.25 15.45 -7.92
CA GLN A 113 -12.04 15.48 -8.74
C GLN A 113 -12.17 14.55 -9.95
N ALA A 114 -12.77 13.37 -9.78
CA ALA A 114 -13.04 12.47 -10.90
C ALA A 114 -13.95 13.12 -11.96
N PHE A 115 -14.98 13.87 -11.54
CA PHE A 115 -15.85 14.61 -12.46
C PHE A 115 -15.13 15.70 -13.26
N GLU A 116 -14.03 16.25 -12.76
CA GLU A 116 -13.25 17.27 -13.48
C GLU A 116 -12.40 16.68 -14.62
N THR A 117 -12.12 15.37 -14.57
CA THR A 117 -11.27 14.67 -15.56
C THR A 117 -12.04 13.68 -16.44
N LEU A 118 -13.32 13.43 -16.15
CA LEU A 118 -14.18 12.46 -16.84
C LEU A 118 -14.39 12.84 -18.32
N GLU A 119 -14.03 11.94 -19.22
CA GLU A 119 -14.25 12.07 -20.67
C GLU A 119 -15.47 11.27 -21.15
N GLY A 120 -15.89 11.49 -22.40
CA GLY A 120 -17.03 10.79 -22.97
C GLY A 120 -16.84 9.27 -23.06
N GLU A 121 -15.60 8.82 -23.28
CA GLU A 121 -15.24 7.40 -23.32
C GLU A 121 -15.37 6.73 -21.95
N ASP A 122 -14.96 7.42 -20.88
CA ASP A 122 -15.09 6.94 -19.50
C ASP A 122 -16.57 6.75 -19.13
N VAL A 123 -17.43 7.72 -19.47
CA VAL A 123 -18.87 7.64 -19.20
C VAL A 123 -19.52 6.48 -19.97
N ALA A 124 -19.10 6.26 -21.23
CA ALA A 124 -19.59 5.14 -22.02
C ALA A 124 -19.19 3.80 -21.37
N ARG A 125 -17.92 3.67 -20.97
CA ARG A 125 -17.39 2.49 -20.28
C ARG A 125 -18.10 2.20 -18.97
N ILE A 126 -18.29 3.21 -18.12
CA ILE A 126 -19.03 3.08 -16.85
C ILE A 126 -20.46 2.58 -17.11
N ARG A 127 -21.12 3.06 -18.16
CA ARG A 127 -22.46 2.60 -18.55
C ARG A 127 -22.48 1.12 -18.93
N GLU A 128 -21.51 0.68 -19.74
CA GLU A 128 -21.40 -0.71 -20.16
C GLU A 128 -21.21 -1.65 -18.96
N ILE A 129 -20.34 -1.26 -18.02
CA ILE A 129 -20.10 -2.02 -16.78
C ILE A 129 -21.38 -2.09 -15.94
N MET A 130 -22.11 -0.98 -15.80
CA MET A 130 -23.36 -0.94 -15.03
C MET A 130 -24.46 -1.82 -15.62
N GLU A 131 -24.58 -1.89 -16.94
CA GLU A 131 -25.52 -2.82 -17.59
C GLU A 131 -25.10 -4.29 -17.38
N ALA A 132 -23.80 -4.60 -17.41
CA ALA A 132 -23.30 -5.93 -17.10
C ALA A 132 -23.59 -6.34 -15.64
N ILE A 133 -23.36 -5.43 -14.68
CA ILE A 133 -23.72 -5.64 -13.26
C ILE A 133 -25.23 -5.90 -13.14
N LYS A 134 -26.06 -5.08 -13.79
CA LYS A 134 -27.52 -5.22 -13.74
C LYS A 134 -27.98 -6.56 -14.30
N GLN A 135 -27.44 -6.99 -15.44
CA GLN A 135 -27.75 -8.30 -16.02
C GLN A 135 -27.36 -9.43 -15.07
N GLN A 136 -26.14 -9.39 -14.49
CA GLN A 136 -25.70 -10.40 -13.53
C GLN A 136 -26.59 -10.43 -12.28
N TRP A 137 -27.01 -9.26 -11.79
CA TRP A 137 -27.93 -9.14 -10.66
C TRP A 137 -29.29 -9.79 -10.97
N GLU A 138 -29.88 -9.52 -12.13
CA GLU A 138 -31.15 -10.11 -12.57
C GLU A 138 -31.06 -11.64 -12.68
N GLU A 139 -29.90 -12.15 -13.09
CA GLU A 139 -29.59 -13.57 -13.17
C GLU A 139 -29.12 -14.19 -11.82
N GLN A 140 -29.13 -13.42 -10.73
CA GLN A 140 -28.64 -13.83 -9.40
C GLN A 140 -27.19 -14.33 -9.39
N ARG A 141 -26.34 -13.79 -10.27
CA ARG A 141 -24.91 -14.08 -10.35
C ARG A 141 -24.10 -13.05 -9.57
N ILE A 142 -22.99 -13.49 -9.02
CA ILE A 142 -22.00 -12.63 -8.36
C ILE A 142 -21.30 -11.76 -9.43
N PHE A 143 -21.14 -10.46 -9.14
CA PHE A 143 -20.61 -9.45 -10.05
C PHE A 143 -19.35 -8.75 -9.52
N THR A 144 -18.58 -9.41 -8.63
CA THR A 144 -17.40 -8.82 -7.97
C THR A 144 -16.37 -8.24 -8.93
N GLU A 145 -16.17 -8.86 -10.09
CA GLU A 145 -15.22 -8.35 -11.08
C GLU A 145 -15.72 -7.05 -11.70
N HIS A 146 -16.98 -6.97 -12.11
CA HIS A 146 -17.55 -5.75 -12.66
C HIS A 146 -17.71 -4.64 -11.61
N ASP A 147 -17.99 -4.97 -10.34
CA ASP A 147 -17.94 -3.98 -9.23
C ASP A 147 -16.55 -3.36 -9.16
N ARG A 148 -15.50 -4.19 -9.18
CA ARG A 148 -14.12 -3.71 -9.19
C ARG A 148 -13.82 -2.86 -10.42
N GLU A 149 -14.23 -3.29 -11.61
CA GLU A 149 -14.04 -2.54 -12.85
C GLU A 149 -14.74 -1.18 -12.82
N PHE A 150 -15.96 -1.10 -12.27
CA PHE A 150 -16.70 0.15 -12.09
C PHE A 150 -15.93 1.15 -11.23
N HIS A 151 -15.28 0.69 -10.16
CA HIS A 151 -14.49 1.56 -9.28
C HIS A 151 -13.10 1.93 -9.83
N MET A 152 -12.64 1.25 -10.90
CA MET A 152 -11.34 1.49 -11.54
C MET A 152 -11.45 2.22 -12.88
N ALA A 153 -12.67 2.39 -13.41
CA ALA A 153 -12.98 3.16 -14.61
C ALA A 153 -13.10 4.65 -14.26
#